data_AF-A0A831WTI7-F1
#
_entry.id   AF-A0A831WTI7-F1
#
_cell.length_a   1.000
_cell.length_b   1.000
_cell.length_c   1.000
_cell.angle_alpha   90.00
_cell.angle_beta   90.00
_cell.angle_gamma   90.00
#
_symmetry.space_group_name_H-M   'P 1'
#
loop_
_entity.id
_entity.type
_entity.pdbx_description
1 polymer ?
#
loop_
_entity_poly.entity_id
_entity_poly.type
_entity_poly.pdbx_seq_one_letter_code
_entity_poly.pdbx_strand_id
1 'polypeptide(L)'
;MTQHKVLAVDDEQNILSSLERLFFDEERFDFLTSSDPLEGLEIIKSSEISLVISDYRMPGMTGVEMLRRARELSPSTMRIMLTGYADINAAIDAINLGEVHRFLTKPWNAAEVKGAVHHALDHLDLLAENRRLQELTARQNEELKQLNQDLEERVEERTRQLQEKNLELADLYKSVRNSFVNSIKIFSGMVETYDRTLGGHSKRVARFSLLMGKKLGLNPDYVEYIEIAAQLHDIGLIGIPKEIINKPEQRLTPGERTLIRQHPEIGQTIVNFGDRFDKIGKLIRSHHERYDGKGFPDGLAEQEIPIGARIIAIANYYDRTMGREITETRYDLAVDQLRGLRAKAFDPELVDLFIDILTERTEIQAEEKAVSISDLQIGMVLARDVVSKDNWLLLSAGTVLNQVYIERLENWSKIVPMQKHVFVYQVN
;
A
#
# COMPACT_ATOMS: atom_id res chain seq x y z
N MET A 1 -24.31 -34.85 37.87
CA MET A 1 -25.77 -34.63 37.76
C MET A 1 -26.15 -33.64 38.84
N THR A 2 -27.05 -32.71 38.55
CA THR A 2 -27.57 -31.76 39.55
C THR A 2 -28.34 -32.53 40.61
N GLN A 3 -27.95 -32.39 41.87
CA GLN A 3 -28.65 -33.04 42.98
C GLN A 3 -29.89 -32.22 43.35
N HIS A 4 -31.04 -32.88 43.50
CA HIS A 4 -32.32 -32.23 43.78
C HIS A 4 -32.88 -32.67 45.12
N LYS A 5 -33.34 -31.71 45.92
CA LYS A 5 -34.10 -31.98 47.13
C LYS A 5 -35.58 -32.11 46.79
N VAL A 6 -36.17 -33.25 47.12
CA VAL A 6 -37.58 -33.55 46.85
C VAL A 6 -38.30 -33.75 48.18
N LEU A 7 -39.34 -32.97 48.44
CA LEU A 7 -40.15 -33.07 49.66
C LEU A 7 -41.49 -33.74 49.35
N ALA A 8 -41.83 -34.82 50.05
CA ALA A 8 -43.18 -35.40 50.04
C ALA A 8 -43.93 -35.04 51.33
N VAL A 9 -45.18 -34.60 51.19
CA VAL A 9 -46.05 -34.25 52.31
C VAL A 9 -47.39 -34.95 52.17
N ASP A 10 -47.70 -35.82 53.12
CA ASP A 10 -48.89 -36.68 53.13
C ASP A 10 -49.13 -37.14 54.57
N ASP A 11 -50.37 -37.12 55.06
CA ASP A 11 -50.70 -37.52 56.44
C ASP A 11 -50.62 -39.04 56.65
N GLU A 12 -50.57 -39.83 55.58
CA GLU A 12 -50.38 -41.27 55.61
C GLU A 12 -48.90 -41.67 55.51
N GLN A 13 -48.32 -42.15 56.62
CA GLN A 13 -46.93 -42.62 56.68
C GLN A 13 -46.58 -43.71 55.64
N ASN A 14 -47.56 -44.54 55.27
CA ASN A 14 -47.40 -45.59 54.26
C ASN A 14 -47.15 -44.99 52.86
N ILE A 15 -47.77 -43.85 52.56
CA ILE A 15 -47.63 -43.16 51.28
C ILE A 15 -46.26 -42.50 51.20
N LEU A 16 -45.86 -41.79 52.26
CA LEU A 16 -44.52 -41.20 52.39
C LEU A 16 -43.42 -42.26 52.20
N SER A 17 -43.52 -43.39 52.93
CA SER A 17 -42.56 -44.49 52.83
C SER A 17 -42.52 -45.12 51.43
N SER A 18 -43.66 -45.16 50.74
CA SER A 18 -43.74 -45.69 49.38
C SER A 18 -43.09 -44.74 48.38
N LEU A 19 -43.31 -43.43 48.51
CA LEU A 19 -42.70 -42.41 47.66
C LEU A 19 -41.17 -42.37 47.86
N GLU A 20 -40.69 -42.40 49.10
CA GLU A 20 -39.26 -42.44 49.41
C GLU A 20 -38.59 -43.67 48.79
N ARG A 21 -39.20 -44.86 48.95
CA ARG A 21 -38.68 -46.12 48.36
C ARG A 21 -38.61 -46.09 46.84
N LEU A 22 -39.48 -45.34 46.15
CA LEU A 22 -39.43 -45.25 44.69
C LEU A 22 -38.11 -44.65 44.19
N PHE A 23 -37.52 -43.71 44.94
CA PHE A 23 -36.35 -42.94 44.53
C PHE A 23 -35.07 -43.31 45.28
N PHE A 24 -35.11 -44.30 46.18
CA PHE A 24 -33.98 -44.69 47.03
C PHE A 24 -32.71 -45.07 46.28
N ASP A 25 -32.85 -45.73 45.12
CA ASP A 25 -31.70 -46.17 44.31
C ASP A 25 -31.11 -45.05 43.41
N GLU A 26 -31.64 -43.83 43.48
CA GLU A 26 -31.29 -42.74 42.57
C GLU A 26 -30.53 -41.61 43.31
N GLU A 27 -29.20 -41.59 43.19
CA GLU A 27 -28.30 -40.63 43.87
C GLU A 27 -28.57 -39.15 43.54
N ARG A 28 -29.34 -38.87 42.49
CA ARG A 28 -29.74 -37.51 42.10
C ARG A 28 -30.74 -36.89 43.08
N PHE A 29 -31.45 -37.70 43.87
CA PHE A 29 -32.52 -37.23 44.76
C PHE A 29 -32.12 -37.30 46.22
N ASP A 30 -32.24 -36.17 46.90
CA ASP A 30 -32.26 -36.07 48.36
C ASP A 30 -33.73 -35.96 48.80
N PHE A 31 -34.30 -37.09 49.23
CA PHE A 31 -35.73 -37.21 49.49
C PHE A 31 -36.05 -36.91 50.96
N LEU A 32 -36.95 -35.97 51.18
CA LEU A 32 -37.44 -35.55 52.49
C LEU A 32 -38.93 -35.87 52.58
N THR A 33 -39.40 -36.19 53.78
CA THR A 33 -40.81 -36.50 54.04
C THR A 33 -41.32 -35.74 55.26
N SER A 34 -42.57 -35.29 55.23
CA SER A 34 -43.25 -34.76 56.41
C SER A 34 -44.71 -35.21 56.41
N SER A 35 -45.25 -35.54 57.59
CA SER A 35 -46.66 -35.89 57.76
C SER A 35 -47.55 -34.69 58.09
N ASP A 36 -46.98 -33.50 58.28
CA ASP A 36 -47.69 -32.28 58.64
C ASP A 36 -47.46 -31.19 57.58
N PRO A 37 -48.52 -30.64 56.94
CA PRO A 37 -48.38 -29.57 55.97
C PRO A 37 -47.68 -28.31 56.51
N LEU A 38 -47.76 -28.01 57.81
CA LEU A 38 -47.07 -26.87 58.41
C LEU A 38 -45.56 -27.12 58.55
N GLU A 39 -45.17 -28.32 58.97
CA GLU A 39 -43.77 -28.74 59.02
C GLU A 39 -43.16 -28.75 57.60
N GLY A 40 -43.90 -29.27 56.61
CA GLY A 40 -43.49 -29.23 55.21
C GLY A 40 -43.19 -27.81 54.70
N LEU A 41 -43.98 -26.81 55.09
CA LEU A 41 -43.72 -25.40 54.74
C LEU A 41 -42.48 -24.84 55.45
N GLU A 42 -42.22 -25.22 56.71
CA GLU A 42 -40.99 -24.84 57.40
C GLU A 42 -39.75 -25.49 56.77
N ILE A 43 -39.85 -26.73 56.25
CA ILE A 43 -38.79 -27.37 55.47
C ILE A 43 -38.50 -26.58 54.19
N ILE A 44 -39.54 -26.18 53.45
CA ILE A 44 -39.42 -25.37 52.22
C ILE A 44 -38.78 -24.00 52.50
N LYS A 45 -39.05 -23.43 53.68
CA LYS A 45 -38.50 -22.14 54.10
C LYS A 45 -37.03 -22.24 54.55
N SER A 46 -36.67 -23.34 55.19
CA SER A 46 -35.33 -23.56 55.77
C SER A 46 -34.34 -24.21 54.79
N SER A 47 -34.82 -24.77 53.67
CA SER A 47 -33.99 -25.44 52.68
C SER A 47 -34.47 -25.22 51.25
N GLU A 48 -33.55 -25.17 50.28
CA GLU A 48 -33.91 -25.10 48.86
C GLU A 48 -34.49 -26.44 48.37
N ILE A 49 -35.81 -26.52 48.30
CA ILE A 49 -36.54 -27.66 47.76
C ILE A 49 -36.72 -27.49 46.25
N SER A 50 -36.22 -28.43 45.46
CA SER A 50 -36.38 -28.44 44.01
C SER A 50 -37.78 -28.85 43.58
N LEU A 51 -38.39 -29.80 44.31
CA LEU A 51 -39.74 -30.29 44.02
C LEU A 51 -40.48 -30.69 45.30
N VAL A 52 -41.75 -30.31 45.40
CA VAL A 52 -42.66 -30.76 46.46
C VAL A 52 -43.78 -31.60 45.87
N ILE A 53 -44.08 -32.72 46.52
CA ILE A 53 -45.21 -33.63 46.25
C ILE A 53 -46.14 -33.52 47.46
N SER A 54 -47.40 -33.16 47.27
CA SER A 54 -48.35 -32.96 48.36
C SER A 54 -49.66 -33.69 48.10
N ASP A 55 -50.23 -34.34 49.11
CA ASP A 55 -51.59 -34.89 49.01
C ASP A 55 -52.65 -33.79 48.97
N TYR A 56 -53.78 -34.06 48.32
CA TYR A 56 -54.90 -33.12 48.26
C TYR A 56 -55.59 -32.93 49.64
N ARG A 57 -55.83 -34.00 50.41
CA ARG A 57 -56.58 -33.97 51.68
C ARG A 57 -55.69 -34.28 52.87
N MET A 58 -55.13 -33.25 53.48
CA MET A 58 -54.43 -33.39 54.76
C MET A 58 -55.23 -32.74 55.91
N PRO A 59 -55.10 -33.23 57.15
CA PRO A 59 -55.70 -32.59 58.32
C PRO A 59 -55.23 -31.13 58.47
N GLY A 60 -56.19 -30.22 58.68
CA GLY A 60 -55.91 -28.81 58.96
C GLY A 60 -55.63 -27.91 57.75
N MET A 61 -55.05 -28.44 56.65
CA MET A 61 -54.76 -27.68 55.43
C MET A 61 -54.87 -28.57 54.17
N THR A 62 -55.44 -28.05 53.09
CA THR A 62 -55.47 -28.78 51.81
C THR A 62 -54.12 -28.71 51.09
N GLY A 63 -53.82 -29.71 50.25
CA GLY A 63 -52.61 -29.70 49.42
C GLY A 63 -52.50 -28.49 48.51
N VAL A 64 -53.63 -27.99 48.00
CA VAL A 64 -53.68 -26.77 47.17
C VAL A 64 -53.17 -25.58 47.98
N GLU A 65 -53.71 -25.38 49.18
CA GLU A 65 -53.34 -24.25 50.04
C GLU A 65 -51.87 -24.33 50.46
N MET A 66 -51.37 -25.53 50.74
CA MET A 66 -49.96 -25.76 51.03
C MET A 66 -49.07 -25.40 49.83
N LEU A 67 -49.39 -25.91 48.62
CA LEU A 67 -48.60 -25.64 47.42
C LEU A 67 -48.64 -24.17 47.00
N ARG A 68 -49.72 -23.45 47.28
CA ARG A 68 -49.80 -22.00 47.11
C ARG A 68 -48.81 -21.28 48.02
N ARG A 69 -48.81 -21.61 49.32
CA ARG A 69 -47.85 -21.03 50.28
C ARG A 69 -46.41 -21.42 49.94
N ALA A 70 -46.19 -22.64 49.45
CA ALA A 70 -44.88 -23.09 48.96
C ALA A 70 -44.39 -22.23 47.78
N ARG A 71 -45.27 -21.82 46.86
CA ARG A 71 -44.92 -20.92 45.75
C ARG A 71 -44.54 -19.52 46.24
N GLU A 72 -45.21 -19.01 47.27
CA GLU A 72 -44.89 -17.70 47.86
C GLU A 72 -43.51 -17.72 48.55
N LEU A 73 -43.21 -18.81 49.26
CA LEU A 73 -41.93 -19.01 49.94
C LEU A 73 -40.78 -19.31 48.97
N SER A 74 -41.03 -20.15 47.97
CA SER A 74 -40.05 -20.57 46.96
C SER A 74 -40.71 -20.72 45.58
N PRO A 75 -40.71 -19.65 44.76
CA PRO A 75 -41.40 -19.64 43.47
C PRO A 75 -40.89 -20.69 42.47
N SER A 76 -39.59 -20.99 42.52
CA SER A 76 -38.89 -21.93 41.64
C SER A 76 -39.08 -23.40 42.01
N THR A 77 -39.63 -23.71 43.18
CA THR A 77 -39.90 -25.11 43.58
C THR A 77 -40.97 -25.70 42.67
N MET A 78 -40.67 -26.83 42.03
CA MET A 78 -41.65 -27.59 41.26
C MET A 78 -42.70 -28.18 42.21
N ARG A 79 -43.95 -28.28 41.78
CA ARG A 79 -45.09 -28.59 42.66
C ARG A 79 -45.93 -29.68 42.01
N ILE A 80 -46.03 -30.84 42.64
CA ILE A 80 -46.84 -31.98 42.21
C ILE A 80 -47.90 -32.25 43.27
N MET A 81 -49.13 -32.52 42.84
CA MET A 81 -50.22 -32.90 43.73
C MET A 81 -50.59 -34.37 43.54
N LEU A 82 -50.80 -35.10 44.63
CA LEU A 82 -51.43 -36.42 44.64
C LEU A 82 -52.90 -36.24 45.00
N THR A 83 -53.82 -36.81 44.23
CA THR A 83 -55.27 -36.63 44.45
C THR A 83 -56.04 -37.92 44.22
N GLY A 84 -57.09 -38.17 45.00
CA GLY A 84 -58.00 -39.30 44.75
C GLY A 84 -59.00 -39.00 43.63
N TYR A 85 -59.61 -40.04 43.06
CA TYR A 85 -60.63 -39.89 42.00
C TYR A 85 -61.80 -38.98 42.37
N ALA A 86 -62.17 -38.93 43.66
CA ALA A 86 -63.27 -38.11 44.15
C ALA A 86 -62.98 -36.59 44.15
N ASP A 87 -61.71 -36.20 44.01
CA ASP A 87 -61.23 -34.83 44.21
C ASP A 87 -60.69 -34.18 42.93
N ILE A 88 -60.72 -34.88 41.79
CA ILE A 88 -60.16 -34.43 40.51
C ILE A 88 -60.74 -33.10 40.05
N ASN A 89 -62.06 -32.90 40.18
CA ASN A 89 -62.70 -31.65 39.74
C ASN A 89 -62.22 -30.45 40.56
N ALA A 90 -62.03 -30.61 41.87
CA ALA A 90 -61.48 -29.58 42.74
C ALA A 90 -59.98 -29.35 42.50
N ALA A 91 -59.25 -30.38 42.07
CA ALA A 91 -57.84 -30.29 41.67
C ALA A 91 -57.66 -29.55 40.33
N ILE A 92 -58.60 -29.67 39.38
CA ILE A 92 -58.56 -28.95 38.10
C ILE A 92 -58.68 -27.44 38.30
N ASP A 93 -59.52 -26.99 39.23
CA ASP A 93 -59.66 -25.56 39.54
C ASP A 93 -58.34 -24.97 40.09
N ALA A 94 -57.54 -25.77 40.80
CA ALA A 94 -56.22 -25.37 41.28
C ALA A 94 -55.16 -25.23 40.15
N ILE A 95 -55.32 -25.94 39.03
CA ILE A 95 -54.46 -25.81 37.85
C ILE A 95 -54.63 -24.42 37.21
N ASN A 96 -55.87 -23.94 37.13
CA ASN A 96 -56.19 -22.66 36.48
C ASN A 96 -55.60 -21.45 37.23
N LEU A 97 -55.25 -21.61 38.50
CA LEU A 97 -54.54 -20.60 39.31
C LEU A 97 -53.01 -20.68 39.18
N GLY A 98 -52.48 -21.62 38.38
CA GLY A 98 -51.05 -21.81 38.13
C GLY A 98 -50.26 -22.31 39.34
N GLU A 99 -50.94 -22.97 40.30
CA GLU A 99 -50.37 -23.34 41.59
C GLU A 99 -49.59 -24.66 41.55
N VAL A 100 -49.89 -25.54 40.59
CA VAL A 100 -49.33 -26.90 40.51
C VAL A 100 -48.79 -27.17 39.09
N HIS A 101 -47.62 -27.80 38.98
CA HIS A 101 -47.01 -28.17 37.70
C HIS A 101 -47.63 -29.45 37.10
N ARG A 102 -48.04 -30.39 37.96
CA ARG A 102 -48.69 -31.64 37.55
C ARG A 102 -49.49 -32.25 38.70
N PHE A 103 -50.58 -32.96 38.41
CA PHE A 103 -51.26 -33.81 39.40
C PHE A 103 -51.16 -35.28 38.99
N LEU A 104 -51.27 -36.15 39.98
CA LEU A 104 -51.24 -37.61 39.85
C LEU A 104 -52.40 -38.21 40.64
N THR A 105 -53.05 -39.23 40.10
CA THR A 105 -54.23 -39.84 40.73
C THR A 105 -53.87 -41.04 41.60
N LYS A 106 -54.49 -41.15 42.79
CA LYS A 106 -54.42 -42.32 43.66
C LYS A 106 -55.51 -43.35 43.27
N PRO A 107 -55.21 -44.67 43.14
CA PRO A 107 -53.90 -45.30 43.29
C PRO A 107 -52.99 -45.02 42.09
N TRP A 108 -51.74 -44.64 42.35
CA TRP A 108 -50.75 -44.34 41.32
C TRP A 108 -49.95 -45.59 40.96
N ASN A 109 -49.37 -45.60 39.75
CA ASN A 109 -48.34 -46.56 39.40
C ASN A 109 -46.94 -45.94 39.56
N ALA A 110 -45.94 -46.78 39.87
CA ALA A 110 -44.58 -46.35 40.12
C ALA A 110 -43.94 -45.58 38.94
N ALA A 111 -44.19 -46.04 37.72
CA ALA A 111 -43.62 -45.45 36.50
C ALA A 111 -44.14 -44.02 36.25
N GLU A 112 -45.41 -43.76 36.59
CA GLU A 112 -46.07 -42.48 36.40
C GLU A 112 -45.53 -41.42 37.37
N VAL A 113 -45.38 -41.76 38.65
CA VAL A 113 -44.77 -40.85 39.65
C VAL A 113 -43.32 -40.57 39.29
N LYS A 114 -42.53 -41.61 38.97
CA LYS A 114 -41.14 -41.44 38.54
C LYS A 114 -41.05 -40.53 37.33
N GLY A 115 -41.81 -40.79 36.27
CA GLY A 115 -41.81 -39.96 35.07
C GLY A 115 -42.22 -38.52 35.35
N ALA A 116 -43.20 -38.29 36.23
CA ALA A 116 -43.62 -36.94 36.60
C ALA A 116 -42.54 -36.16 37.38
N VAL A 117 -41.90 -36.79 38.37
CA VAL A 117 -40.81 -36.17 39.14
C VAL A 117 -39.60 -35.88 38.25
N HIS A 118 -39.19 -36.84 37.42
CA HIS A 118 -38.09 -36.67 36.47
C HIS A 118 -38.36 -35.52 35.50
N HIS A 119 -39.52 -35.51 34.84
CA HIS A 119 -39.86 -34.46 33.88
C HIS A 119 -39.89 -33.07 34.53
N ALA A 120 -40.38 -32.96 35.77
CA ALA A 120 -40.43 -31.68 36.48
C ALA A 120 -39.02 -31.18 36.84
N LEU A 121 -38.14 -32.06 37.31
CA LEU A 121 -36.77 -31.69 37.69
C LEU A 121 -35.88 -31.42 36.47
N ASP A 122 -36.05 -32.19 35.39
CA ASP A 122 -35.38 -31.90 34.10
C ASP A 122 -35.82 -30.55 33.53
N HIS A 123 -37.08 -30.18 33.69
CA HIS A 123 -37.56 -28.86 33.31
C HIS A 123 -36.92 -27.74 34.15
N LEU A 124 -36.79 -27.95 35.47
CA LEU A 124 -36.14 -27.00 36.36
C LEU A 124 -34.66 -26.80 35.99
N ASP A 125 -33.93 -27.89 35.74
CA ASP A 125 -32.53 -27.86 35.30
C ASP A 125 -32.38 -27.13 33.97
N LEU A 126 -33.28 -27.39 33.01
CA LEU A 126 -33.26 -26.73 31.72
C LEU A 126 -33.51 -25.22 31.84
N LEU A 127 -34.41 -24.78 32.72
CA LEU A 127 -34.65 -23.36 32.99
C LEU A 127 -33.46 -22.68 33.68
N ALA A 128 -32.77 -23.38 34.58
CA ALA A 128 -31.57 -22.87 35.23
C ALA A 128 -30.42 -22.71 34.22
N GLU A 129 -30.21 -23.74 33.39
CA GLU A 129 -29.15 -23.73 32.38
C GLU A 129 -29.42 -22.69 31.27
N ASN A 130 -30.68 -22.52 30.85
CA ASN A 130 -31.03 -21.51 29.86
C ASN A 130 -30.72 -20.09 30.36
N ARG A 131 -31.08 -19.78 31.62
CA ARG A 131 -30.73 -18.49 32.24
C ARG A 131 -29.22 -18.29 32.31
N ARG A 132 -28.47 -19.31 32.73
CA ARG A 132 -27.00 -19.27 32.79
C ARG A 132 -26.38 -18.98 31.41
N LEU A 133 -26.88 -19.66 30.36
CA LEU A 133 -26.40 -19.47 28.98
C LEU A 133 -26.75 -18.07 28.45
N GLN A 134 -27.92 -17.54 28.77
CA GLN A 134 -28.30 -16.17 28.40
C GLN A 134 -27.38 -15.13 29.04
N GLU A 135 -27.09 -15.27 30.34
CA GLU A 135 -26.16 -14.38 31.04
C GLU A 135 -24.73 -14.47 30.52
N LEU A 136 -24.26 -15.66 30.17
CA LEU A 136 -22.95 -15.86 29.57
C LEU A 136 -22.87 -15.20 28.19
N THR A 137 -23.90 -15.41 27.36
CA THR A 137 -23.98 -14.83 26.02
C THR A 137 -24.02 -13.31 26.07
N ALA A 138 -24.80 -12.74 27.00
CA ALA A 138 -24.86 -11.29 27.21
C ALA A 138 -23.49 -10.71 27.59
N ARG A 139 -22.75 -11.38 28.48
CA ARG A 139 -21.38 -10.98 28.85
C ARG A 139 -20.42 -11.06 27.67
N GLN A 140 -20.43 -12.16 26.92
CA GLN A 140 -19.55 -12.33 25.76
C GLN A 140 -19.83 -11.31 24.66
N ASN A 141 -21.10 -10.97 24.43
CA ASN A 141 -21.46 -9.95 23.45
C ASN A 141 -20.94 -8.56 23.83
N GLU A 142 -20.96 -8.21 25.12
CA GLU A 142 -20.43 -6.93 25.60
C GLU A 142 -18.90 -6.89 25.48
N GLU A 143 -18.21 -7.98 25.84
CA GLU A 143 -16.75 -8.10 25.66
C GLU A 143 -16.35 -8.02 24.18
N LEU A 144 -17.07 -8.71 23.29
CA LEU A 144 -16.84 -8.66 21.85
C LEU A 144 -17.04 -7.24 21.30
N LYS A 145 -18.06 -6.53 21.77
CA LYS A 145 -18.32 -5.15 21.36
C LYS A 145 -17.19 -4.22 21.76
N GLN A 146 -16.67 -4.34 22.98
CA GLN A 146 -15.53 -3.55 23.45
C GLN A 146 -14.26 -3.86 22.65
N LEU A 147 -14.00 -5.15 22.38
CA LEU A 147 -12.85 -5.57 21.59
C LEU A 147 -12.92 -5.07 20.14
N ASN A 148 -14.10 -5.14 19.51
CA ASN A 148 -14.31 -4.62 18.17
C ASN A 148 -14.05 -3.11 18.11
N GLN A 149 -14.52 -2.36 19.12
CA GLN A 149 -14.29 -0.91 19.17
C GLN A 149 -12.79 -0.57 19.32
N ASP A 150 -12.08 -1.23 20.25
CA ASP A 150 -10.61 -1.04 20.40
C ASP A 150 -9.86 -1.45 19.13
N LEU A 151 -10.30 -2.50 18.44
CA LEU A 151 -9.69 -2.92 17.18
C LEU A 151 -9.92 -1.90 16.06
N GLU A 152 -11.14 -1.38 15.93
CA GLU A 152 -11.47 -0.33 14.95
C GLU A 152 -10.62 0.93 15.18
N GLU A 153 -10.49 1.39 16.42
CA GLU A 153 -9.64 2.53 16.79
C GLU A 153 -8.15 2.28 16.43
N ARG A 154 -7.65 1.07 16.70
CA ARG A 154 -6.26 0.70 16.33
C ARG A 154 -6.07 0.62 14.82
N VAL A 155 -7.04 0.11 14.07
CA VAL A 155 -6.99 0.02 12.61
C VAL A 155 -6.96 1.43 12.01
N GLU A 156 -7.79 2.34 12.51
CA GLU A 156 -7.82 3.72 12.05
C GLU A 156 -6.49 4.43 12.30
N GLU A 157 -5.95 4.32 13.53
CA GLU A 157 -4.67 4.93 13.89
C GLU A 157 -3.51 4.36 13.06
N ARG A 158 -3.47 3.04 12.83
CA ARG A 158 -2.46 2.41 11.98
C ARG A 158 -2.59 2.84 10.51
N THR A 159 -3.81 2.98 10.02
CA THR A 159 -4.08 3.43 8.66
C THR A 159 -3.59 4.85 8.46
N ARG A 160 -3.85 5.74 9.42
CA ARG A 160 -3.36 7.12 9.43
C ARG A 160 -1.83 7.18 9.43
N GLN A 161 -1.18 6.42 10.31
CA GLN A 161 0.29 6.34 10.37
C GLN A 161 0.90 5.86 9.03
N LEU A 162 0.27 4.87 8.39
CA LEU A 162 0.73 4.38 7.08
C LEU A 162 0.59 5.43 5.98
N GLN A 163 -0.51 6.18 5.97
CA GLN A 163 -0.71 7.26 5.00
C GLN A 163 0.33 8.37 5.18
N GLU A 164 0.59 8.79 6.42
CA GLU A 164 1.64 9.77 6.74
C GLU A 164 3.01 9.29 6.27
N LYS A 165 3.37 8.03 6.55
CA LYS A 165 4.65 7.45 6.13
C LYS A 165 4.77 7.29 4.62
N ASN A 166 3.69 6.98 3.92
CA ASN A 166 3.70 6.90 2.45
C ASN A 166 3.94 8.26 1.80
N LEU A 167 3.36 9.34 2.34
CA LEU A 167 3.61 10.71 1.88
C LEU A 167 5.07 11.11 2.12
N GLU A 168 5.58 10.87 3.32
CA GLU A 168 6.99 11.13 3.69
C GLU A 168 7.96 10.37 2.75
N LEU A 169 7.66 9.11 2.47
CA LEU A 169 8.45 8.28 1.58
C LEU A 169 8.45 8.80 0.14
N ALA A 170 7.29 9.24 -0.38
CA ALA A 170 7.19 9.81 -1.71
C ALA A 170 8.03 11.10 -1.87
N ASP A 171 8.01 11.97 -0.86
CA ASP A 171 8.83 13.18 -0.83
C ASP A 171 10.33 12.86 -0.74
N LEU A 172 10.70 11.86 0.07
CA LEU A 172 12.08 11.39 0.17
C LEU A 172 12.58 10.84 -1.18
N TYR A 173 11.80 9.99 -1.84
CA TYR A 173 12.14 9.47 -3.18
C TYR A 173 12.34 10.60 -4.19
N LYS A 174 11.46 11.60 -4.20
CA LYS A 174 11.59 12.77 -5.07
C LYS A 174 12.86 13.57 -4.78
N SER A 175 13.19 13.78 -3.51
CA SER A 175 14.40 14.49 -3.09
C SER A 175 15.68 13.74 -3.50
N VAL A 176 15.73 12.43 -3.28
CA VAL A 176 16.86 11.58 -3.69
C VAL A 176 17.02 11.62 -5.21
N ARG A 177 15.93 11.44 -5.97
CA ARG A 177 15.97 11.50 -7.44
C ARG A 177 16.44 12.86 -7.94
N ASN A 178 15.94 13.95 -7.36
CA ASN A 178 16.37 15.30 -7.73
C ASN A 178 17.84 15.55 -7.42
N SER A 179 18.32 15.07 -6.28
CA SER A 179 19.73 15.17 -5.88
C SER A 179 20.62 14.42 -6.86
N PHE A 180 20.21 13.20 -7.23
CA PHE A 180 20.90 12.39 -8.23
C PHE A 180 20.98 13.07 -9.60
N VAL A 181 19.86 13.57 -10.12
CA VAL A 181 19.82 14.30 -11.39
C VAL A 181 20.67 15.58 -11.33
N ASN A 182 20.66 16.29 -10.20
CA ASN A 182 21.50 17.47 -10.01
C ASN A 182 22.99 17.13 -9.99
N SER A 183 23.39 16.02 -9.38
CA SER A 183 24.78 15.54 -9.43
C SER A 183 25.23 15.26 -10.85
N ILE A 184 24.42 14.56 -11.66
CA ILE A 184 24.73 14.31 -13.07
C ILE A 184 24.92 15.63 -13.83
N LYS A 185 24.02 16.62 -13.62
CA LYS A 185 24.13 17.95 -14.24
C LYS A 185 25.39 18.72 -13.81
N ILE A 186 25.82 18.57 -12.56
CA ILE A 186 27.07 19.19 -12.06
C ILE A 186 28.27 18.55 -12.76
N PHE A 187 28.31 17.22 -12.85
CA PHE A 187 29.41 16.52 -13.52
C PHE A 187 29.46 16.82 -15.02
N SER A 188 28.32 16.76 -15.72
CA SER A 188 28.26 17.11 -17.14
C SER A 188 28.66 18.57 -17.37
N GLY A 189 28.18 19.49 -16.51
CA GLY A 189 28.55 20.90 -16.57
C GLY A 189 30.05 21.12 -16.33
N MET A 190 30.68 20.35 -15.44
CA MET A 190 32.12 20.41 -15.20
C MET A 190 32.91 20.01 -16.44
N VAL A 191 32.54 18.93 -17.14
CA VAL A 191 33.17 18.52 -18.41
C VAL A 191 33.09 19.65 -19.45
N GLU A 192 31.92 20.29 -19.57
CA GLU A 192 31.73 21.41 -20.50
C GLU A 192 32.59 22.64 -20.17
N THR A 193 33.08 22.81 -18.92
CA THR A 193 34.03 23.90 -18.60
C THR A 193 35.44 23.67 -19.17
N TYR A 194 35.80 22.42 -19.46
CA TYR A 194 37.10 22.06 -20.05
C TYR A 194 37.15 22.35 -21.55
N ASP A 195 36.01 22.31 -22.24
CA ASP A 195 35.89 22.57 -23.67
C ASP A 195 34.96 23.76 -23.94
N ARG A 196 35.55 24.87 -24.41
CA ARG A 196 34.84 26.12 -24.70
C ARG A 196 33.81 26.00 -25.81
N THR A 197 33.77 24.88 -26.56
CA THR A 197 32.81 24.62 -27.65
C THR A 197 31.54 23.90 -27.19
N LEU A 198 31.54 23.29 -25.99
CA LEU A 198 30.49 22.36 -25.54
C LEU A 198 29.28 22.94 -24.77
N GLY A 199 29.13 24.26 -24.59
CA GLY A 199 27.97 24.85 -23.88
C GLY A 199 26.61 24.23 -24.23
N GLY A 200 26.06 23.43 -23.31
CA GLY A 200 24.77 22.73 -23.46
C GLY A 200 24.78 21.48 -24.36
N HIS A 201 25.91 21.09 -24.93
CA HIS A 201 26.08 19.96 -25.83
C HIS A 201 25.56 18.66 -25.21
N SER A 202 26.05 18.32 -24.01
CA SER A 202 25.71 17.07 -23.34
C SER A 202 24.21 16.96 -23.09
N LYS A 203 23.54 18.09 -22.81
CA LYS A 203 22.08 18.16 -22.65
C LYS A 203 21.33 17.95 -23.96
N ARG A 204 21.80 18.52 -25.07
CA ARG A 204 21.17 18.36 -26.39
C ARG A 204 21.33 16.95 -26.91
N VAL A 205 22.53 16.37 -26.81
CA VAL A 205 22.79 14.96 -27.15
C VAL A 205 21.89 14.02 -26.34
N ALA A 206 21.76 14.25 -25.02
CA ALA A 206 20.87 13.47 -24.17
C ALA A 206 19.39 13.61 -24.56
N ARG A 207 18.93 14.82 -24.89
CA ARG A 207 17.55 15.06 -25.34
C ARG A 207 17.25 14.30 -26.63
N PHE A 208 18.14 14.34 -27.62
CA PHE A 208 17.98 13.60 -28.87
C PHE A 208 17.99 12.09 -28.63
N SER A 209 18.93 11.61 -27.81
CA SER A 209 19.06 10.19 -27.47
C SER A 209 17.82 9.65 -26.76
N LEU A 210 17.24 10.44 -25.84
CA LEU A 210 15.98 10.15 -25.16
C LEU A 210 14.81 10.02 -26.15
N LEU A 211 14.70 10.94 -27.11
CA LEU A 211 13.63 10.91 -28.11
C LEU A 211 13.73 9.69 -29.01
N MET A 212 14.94 9.38 -29.50
CA MET A 212 15.17 8.18 -30.30
C MET A 212 14.82 6.91 -29.52
N GLY A 213 15.31 6.79 -28.28
CA GLY A 213 15.02 5.63 -27.43
C GLY A 213 13.52 5.42 -27.18
N LYS A 214 12.77 6.51 -26.97
CA LYS A 214 11.31 6.46 -26.81
C LYS A 214 10.59 6.07 -28.12
N LYS A 215 10.99 6.65 -29.26
CA LYS A 215 10.34 6.38 -30.56
C LYS A 215 10.59 4.94 -31.02
N LEU A 216 11.71 4.34 -30.62
CA LEU A 216 12.02 2.91 -30.81
C LEU A 216 11.23 1.97 -29.88
N GLY A 217 10.51 2.48 -28.87
CA GLY A 217 9.81 1.65 -27.90
C GLY A 217 10.72 0.85 -26.98
N LEU A 218 11.94 1.33 -26.72
CA LEU A 218 12.88 0.66 -25.81
C LEU A 218 12.35 0.66 -24.37
N ASN A 219 12.84 -0.31 -23.56
CA ASN A 219 12.51 -0.40 -22.14
C ASN A 219 12.77 0.95 -21.42
N PRO A 220 11.83 1.48 -20.61
CA PRO A 220 11.97 2.77 -19.94
C PRO A 220 13.24 2.92 -19.08
N ASP A 221 13.65 1.88 -18.37
CA ASP A 221 14.88 1.89 -17.56
C ASP A 221 16.12 1.98 -18.45
N TYR A 222 16.10 1.31 -19.60
CA TYR A 222 17.20 1.36 -20.56
C TYR A 222 17.26 2.72 -21.28
N VAL A 223 16.11 3.34 -21.55
CA VAL A 223 16.02 4.71 -22.06
C VAL A 223 16.62 5.71 -21.06
N GLU A 224 16.38 5.53 -19.77
CA GLU A 224 17.03 6.32 -18.72
C GLU A 224 18.56 6.13 -18.74
N TYR A 225 19.05 4.90 -18.95
CA TYR A 225 20.50 4.66 -19.06
C TYR A 225 21.11 5.35 -20.28
N ILE A 226 20.41 5.36 -21.42
CA ILE A 226 20.83 6.07 -22.62
C ILE A 226 20.91 7.57 -22.35
N GLU A 227 19.91 8.15 -21.68
CA GLU A 227 19.91 9.58 -21.33
C GLU A 227 21.10 9.93 -20.43
N ILE A 228 21.36 9.15 -19.38
CA ILE A 228 22.47 9.39 -18.46
C ILE A 228 23.82 9.21 -19.17
N ALA A 229 23.97 8.14 -19.96
CA ALA A 229 25.18 7.88 -20.74
C ALA A 229 25.44 9.03 -21.74
N ALA A 230 24.41 9.52 -22.41
CA ALA A 230 24.50 10.67 -23.31
C ALA A 230 24.93 11.96 -22.59
N GLN A 231 24.47 12.20 -21.34
CA GLN A 231 24.90 13.36 -20.56
C GLN A 231 26.36 13.26 -20.09
N LEU A 232 26.88 12.04 -19.94
CA LEU A 232 28.22 11.77 -19.39
C LEU A 232 29.21 11.21 -20.43
N HIS A 233 28.86 11.15 -21.71
CA HIS A 233 29.66 10.43 -22.72
C HIS A 233 31.11 10.93 -22.82
N ASP A 234 31.31 12.24 -22.61
CA ASP A 234 32.61 12.91 -22.64
C ASP A 234 33.28 13.05 -21.24
N ILE A 235 32.75 12.42 -20.18
CA ILE A 235 33.27 12.54 -18.79
C ILE A 235 34.75 12.16 -18.66
N GLY A 236 35.23 11.25 -19.51
CA GLY A 236 36.64 10.83 -19.55
C GLY A 236 37.61 11.93 -20.00
N LEU A 237 37.12 13.02 -20.62
CA LEU A 237 37.97 14.14 -21.04
C LEU A 237 38.57 14.92 -19.86
N ILE A 238 38.04 14.78 -18.64
CA ILE A 238 38.59 15.40 -17.43
C ILE A 238 40.06 15.00 -17.20
N GLY A 239 40.46 13.81 -17.65
CA GLY A 239 41.84 13.32 -17.53
C GLY A 239 42.83 13.90 -18.55
N ILE A 240 42.39 14.74 -19.49
CA ILE A 240 43.18 15.15 -20.66
C ILE A 240 43.54 16.64 -20.58
N PRO A 241 44.81 17.03 -20.82
CA PRO A 241 45.23 18.43 -20.79
C PRO A 241 44.41 19.34 -21.72
N LYS A 242 44.01 20.50 -21.22
CA LYS A 242 43.15 21.46 -21.92
C LYS A 242 43.77 21.97 -23.22
N GLU A 243 45.09 22.09 -23.25
CA GLU A 243 45.88 22.51 -24.41
C GLU A 243 45.79 21.49 -25.54
N ILE A 244 45.50 20.23 -25.23
CA ILE A 244 45.32 19.16 -26.22
C ILE A 244 43.87 19.15 -26.72
N ILE A 245 42.89 19.22 -25.81
CA ILE A 245 41.45 19.20 -26.16
C ILE A 245 41.07 20.35 -27.11
N ASN A 246 41.60 21.57 -26.88
CA ASN A 246 41.24 22.74 -27.66
C ASN A 246 42.04 22.88 -28.99
N LYS A 247 42.93 21.94 -29.33
CA LYS A 247 43.66 21.98 -30.61
C LYS A 247 42.76 21.50 -31.75
N PRO A 248 42.74 22.20 -32.90
CA PRO A 248 42.10 21.69 -34.11
C PRO A 248 42.66 20.30 -34.47
N GLU A 249 41.79 19.39 -34.92
CA GLU A 249 42.15 18.00 -35.18
C GLU A 249 43.37 17.85 -36.11
N GLN A 250 43.49 18.74 -37.11
CA GLN A 250 44.60 18.75 -38.07
C GLN A 250 45.96 19.06 -37.42
N ARG A 251 45.96 19.68 -36.22
CA ARG A 251 47.17 20.06 -35.47
C ARG A 251 47.54 19.08 -34.37
N LEU A 252 46.72 18.04 -34.13
CA LEU A 252 47.01 17.02 -33.12
C LEU A 252 48.08 16.05 -33.63
N THR A 253 49.11 15.84 -32.82
CA THR A 253 50.11 14.78 -33.02
C THR A 253 49.48 13.39 -32.86
N PRO A 254 50.09 12.31 -33.40
CA PRO A 254 49.58 10.96 -33.22
C PRO A 254 49.42 10.54 -31.76
N GLY A 255 50.35 10.95 -30.88
CA GLY A 255 50.27 10.69 -29.44
C GLY A 255 49.10 11.42 -28.78
N GLU A 256 48.89 12.70 -29.10
CA GLU A 256 47.75 13.48 -28.60
C GLU A 256 46.40 12.93 -29.06
N ARG A 257 46.29 12.47 -30.32
CA ARG A 257 45.08 11.79 -30.81
C ARG A 257 44.81 10.49 -30.06
N THR A 258 45.85 9.71 -29.78
CA THR A 258 45.73 8.47 -29.02
C THR A 258 45.24 8.75 -27.60
N LEU A 259 45.78 9.80 -26.95
CA LEU A 259 45.33 10.22 -25.62
C LEU A 259 43.85 10.64 -25.62
N ILE A 260 43.40 11.44 -26.59
CA ILE A 260 41.99 11.81 -26.71
C ILE A 260 41.11 10.57 -26.91
N ARG A 261 41.54 9.60 -27.73
CA ARG A 261 40.76 8.37 -28.01
C ARG A 261 40.60 7.44 -26.79
N GLN A 262 41.32 7.65 -25.70
CA GLN A 262 41.16 6.88 -24.46
C GLN A 262 39.98 7.36 -23.60
N HIS A 263 39.41 8.54 -23.86
CA HIS A 263 38.34 9.09 -23.03
C HIS A 263 37.09 8.20 -22.88
N PRO A 264 36.67 7.35 -23.86
CA PRO A 264 35.53 6.46 -23.63
C PRO A 264 35.83 5.40 -22.58
N GLU A 265 37.06 4.89 -22.55
CA GLU A 265 37.51 3.89 -21.56
C GLU A 265 37.65 4.51 -20.17
N ILE A 266 38.24 5.71 -20.10
CA ILE A 266 38.33 6.50 -18.87
C ILE A 266 36.91 6.83 -18.38
N GLY A 267 36.01 7.21 -19.28
CA GLY A 267 34.63 7.55 -18.98
C GLY A 267 33.87 6.38 -18.36
N GLN A 268 33.97 5.18 -18.95
CA GLN A 268 33.42 3.96 -18.36
C GLN A 268 33.95 3.71 -16.96
N THR A 269 35.26 3.85 -16.77
CA THR A 269 35.92 3.63 -15.47
C THR A 269 35.42 4.62 -14.42
N ILE A 270 35.28 5.91 -14.78
CA ILE A 270 34.82 6.96 -13.89
C ILE A 270 33.38 6.71 -13.43
N VAL A 271 32.49 6.26 -14.32
CA VAL A 271 31.08 6.11 -13.93
C VAL A 271 30.79 4.81 -13.18
N ASN A 272 31.71 3.85 -13.15
CA ASN A 272 31.47 2.47 -12.67
C ASN A 272 31.27 2.35 -11.15
N PHE A 273 30.12 2.79 -10.65
CA PHE A 273 29.71 2.67 -9.26
C PHE A 273 28.42 1.84 -9.13
N GLY A 274 28.54 0.52 -9.27
CA GLY A 274 27.46 -0.47 -9.10
C GLY A 274 26.76 -0.90 -10.40
N ASP A 275 25.92 -1.95 -10.32
CA ASP A 275 25.36 -2.67 -11.47
C ASP A 275 24.61 -1.80 -12.48
N ARG A 276 23.89 -0.77 -12.01
CA ARG A 276 23.19 0.20 -12.88
C ARG A 276 24.19 0.96 -13.75
N PHE A 277 25.30 1.38 -13.15
CA PHE A 277 26.31 2.20 -13.81
C PHE A 277 27.28 1.41 -14.68
N ASP A 278 27.45 0.10 -14.46
CA ASP A 278 28.18 -0.76 -15.41
C ASP A 278 27.53 -0.73 -16.81
N LYS A 279 26.18 -0.79 -16.86
CA LYS A 279 25.42 -0.69 -18.11
C LYS A 279 25.59 0.68 -18.78
N ILE A 280 25.52 1.75 -17.99
CA ILE A 280 25.75 3.13 -18.48
C ILE A 280 27.18 3.28 -19.01
N GLY A 281 28.17 2.76 -18.28
CA GLY A 281 29.58 2.81 -18.65
C GLY A 281 29.86 2.10 -19.98
N LYS A 282 29.20 0.98 -20.28
CA LYS A 282 29.31 0.31 -21.59
C LYS A 282 28.82 1.19 -22.73
N LEU A 283 27.73 1.95 -22.54
CA LEU A 283 27.24 2.90 -23.53
C LEU A 283 28.24 4.04 -23.75
N ILE A 284 28.83 4.55 -22.66
CA ILE A 284 29.89 5.57 -22.71
C ILE A 284 31.13 5.03 -23.42
N ARG A 285 31.56 3.80 -23.16
CA ARG A 285 32.73 3.22 -23.83
C ARG A 285 32.55 3.16 -25.35
N SER A 286 31.38 2.72 -25.80
CA SER A 286 31.15 2.41 -27.22
C SER A 286 30.60 3.57 -28.05
N HIS A 287 30.45 4.78 -27.51
CA HIS A 287 29.79 5.89 -28.22
C HIS A 287 30.59 6.43 -29.43
N HIS A 288 31.87 6.05 -29.56
CA HIS A 288 32.72 6.33 -30.72
C HIS A 288 32.95 5.12 -31.62
N GLU A 289 32.28 4.00 -31.34
CA GLU A 289 32.24 2.88 -32.27
C GLU A 289 31.49 3.28 -33.55
N ARG A 290 31.90 2.67 -34.65
CA ARG A 290 31.32 2.95 -35.96
C ARG A 290 30.67 1.70 -36.49
N TYR A 291 29.54 1.86 -37.15
CA TYR A 291 28.78 0.73 -37.71
C TYR A 291 29.64 -0.16 -38.64
N ASP A 292 30.61 0.44 -39.36
CA ASP A 292 31.59 -0.23 -40.22
C ASP A 292 32.80 -0.87 -39.52
N GLY A 293 32.84 -0.89 -38.18
CA GLY A 293 33.93 -1.47 -37.38
C GLY A 293 35.21 -0.64 -37.34
N LYS A 294 35.23 0.56 -37.93
CA LYS A 294 36.43 1.44 -37.95
C LYS A 294 36.47 2.42 -36.79
N GLY A 295 35.62 2.19 -35.78
CA GLY A 295 35.50 3.02 -34.59
C GLY A 295 36.59 2.74 -33.56
N PHE A 296 36.38 3.24 -32.35
CA PHE A 296 37.24 3.01 -31.19
C PHE A 296 36.37 3.07 -29.92
N PRO A 297 36.82 2.48 -28.78
CA PRO A 297 38.13 1.86 -28.53
C PRO A 297 38.27 0.39 -28.96
N ASP A 298 37.17 -0.35 -29.09
CA ASP A 298 37.15 -1.81 -29.24
C ASP A 298 37.01 -2.27 -30.69
N GLY A 299 36.56 -1.38 -31.60
CA GLY A 299 36.37 -1.71 -33.02
C GLY A 299 35.15 -2.57 -33.28
N LEU A 300 34.12 -2.43 -32.44
CA LEU A 300 32.85 -3.16 -32.58
C LEU A 300 32.14 -2.76 -33.87
N ALA A 301 31.50 -3.72 -34.53
CA ALA A 301 30.76 -3.48 -35.77
C ALA A 301 29.27 -3.77 -35.60
N GLU A 302 28.46 -3.07 -36.40
CA GLU A 302 27.02 -3.31 -36.55
C GLU A 302 26.27 -3.50 -35.20
N GLN A 303 25.81 -4.73 -34.93
CA GLN A 303 24.98 -5.08 -33.78
C GLN A 303 25.77 -5.44 -32.52
N GLU A 304 27.10 -5.58 -32.63
CA GLU A 304 27.98 -5.71 -31.46
C GLU A 304 28.02 -4.40 -30.68
N ILE A 305 27.79 -3.26 -31.36
CA ILE A 305 27.66 -1.96 -30.73
C ILE A 305 26.31 -1.89 -30.00
N PRO A 306 26.28 -1.62 -28.68
CA PRO A 306 25.03 -1.44 -27.96
C PRO A 306 24.15 -0.38 -28.64
N ILE A 307 22.87 -0.68 -28.83
CA ILE A 307 21.93 0.25 -29.51
C ILE A 307 21.92 1.64 -28.88
N GLY A 308 22.08 1.72 -27.55
CA GLY A 308 22.21 2.99 -26.85
C GLY A 308 23.42 3.81 -27.27
N ALA A 309 24.57 3.16 -27.49
CA ALA A 309 25.78 3.83 -27.96
C ALA A 309 25.64 4.29 -29.42
N ARG A 310 24.99 3.50 -30.28
CA ARG A 310 24.67 3.90 -31.66
C ARG A 310 23.77 5.13 -31.72
N ILE A 311 22.76 5.19 -30.84
CA ILE A 311 21.88 6.37 -30.69
C ILE A 311 22.70 7.60 -30.26
N ILE A 312 23.55 7.46 -29.24
CA ILE A 312 24.40 8.55 -28.73
C ILE A 312 25.35 9.06 -29.82
N ALA A 313 25.97 8.15 -30.59
CA ALA A 313 26.91 8.50 -31.66
C ALA A 313 26.26 9.41 -32.72
N ILE A 314 25.04 9.10 -33.14
CA ILE A 314 24.28 9.89 -34.13
C ILE A 314 23.94 11.27 -33.55
N ALA A 315 23.37 11.30 -32.34
CA ALA A 315 22.99 12.54 -31.67
C ALA A 315 24.21 13.46 -31.42
N ASN A 316 25.34 12.89 -31.00
CA ASN A 316 26.60 13.60 -30.79
C ASN A 316 27.13 14.20 -32.10
N TYR A 317 27.18 13.40 -33.17
CA TYR A 317 27.65 13.87 -34.48
C TYR A 317 26.80 15.04 -34.99
N TYR A 318 25.46 14.91 -34.93
CA TYR A 318 24.55 15.97 -35.34
C TYR A 318 24.78 17.26 -34.54
N ASP A 319 24.84 17.18 -33.21
CA ASP A 319 25.02 18.38 -32.37
C ASP A 319 26.35 19.09 -32.65
N ARG A 320 27.44 18.31 -32.85
CA ARG A 320 28.75 18.85 -33.22
C ARG A 320 28.75 19.52 -34.59
N THR A 321 28.04 18.96 -35.57
CA THR A 321 27.92 19.54 -36.93
C THR A 321 27.08 20.82 -36.94
N MET A 322 25.99 20.87 -36.19
CA MET A 322 25.17 22.09 -36.07
C MET A 322 25.96 23.23 -35.42
N GLY A 323 26.82 22.92 -34.46
CA GLY A 323 27.50 23.93 -33.64
C GLY A 323 26.49 24.77 -32.85
N ARG A 324 26.85 26.01 -32.49
CA ARG A 324 26.02 26.87 -31.63
C ARG A 324 24.99 27.74 -32.34
N GLU A 325 25.14 27.95 -33.64
CA GLU A 325 24.20 28.74 -34.46
C GLU A 325 23.42 27.80 -35.35
N ILE A 326 22.12 27.68 -35.09
CA ILE A 326 21.19 26.93 -35.94
C ILE A 326 20.77 27.85 -37.08
N THR A 327 21.22 27.57 -38.29
CA THR A 327 20.75 28.20 -39.52
C THR A 327 20.16 27.13 -40.43
N GLU A 328 19.20 27.47 -41.28
CA GLU A 328 18.61 26.52 -42.27
C GLU A 328 19.72 25.84 -43.10
N THR A 329 20.73 26.60 -43.52
CA THR A 329 21.89 26.06 -44.26
C THR A 329 22.71 25.03 -43.48
N ARG A 330 22.81 25.16 -42.15
CA ARG A 330 23.53 24.20 -41.30
C ARG A 330 22.69 22.96 -41.01
N TYR A 331 21.38 23.12 -40.91
CA TYR A 331 20.46 21.99 -40.77
C TYR A 331 20.53 21.07 -41.99
N ASP A 332 20.38 21.62 -43.20
CA ASP A 332 20.45 20.84 -44.44
C ASP A 332 21.81 20.14 -44.57
N LEU A 333 22.90 20.87 -44.27
CA LEU A 333 24.24 20.30 -44.24
C LEU A 333 24.38 19.13 -43.26
N ALA A 334 23.84 19.25 -42.04
CA ALA A 334 23.93 18.22 -41.02
C ALA A 334 23.15 16.95 -41.42
N VAL A 335 21.94 17.13 -41.98
CA VAL A 335 21.12 16.03 -42.49
C VAL A 335 21.80 15.34 -43.67
N ASP A 336 22.36 16.09 -44.62
CA ASP A 336 23.07 15.53 -45.77
C ASP A 336 24.34 14.78 -45.37
N GLN A 337 25.08 15.29 -44.38
CA GLN A 337 26.23 14.58 -43.83
C GLN A 337 25.84 13.27 -43.13
N LEU A 338 24.76 13.27 -42.35
CA LEU A 338 24.24 12.05 -41.72
C LEU A 338 23.84 11.01 -42.77
N ARG A 339 23.13 11.43 -43.84
CA ARG A 339 22.80 10.55 -44.97
C ARG A 339 24.04 9.99 -45.65
N GLY A 340 25.10 10.78 -45.84
CA GLY A 340 26.37 10.34 -46.42
C GLY A 340 27.14 9.31 -45.58
N LEU A 341 26.89 9.30 -44.25
CA LEU A 341 27.49 8.41 -43.26
C LEU A 341 26.61 7.21 -42.87
N ARG A 342 25.38 7.13 -43.40
CA ARG A 342 24.45 6.00 -43.28
C ARG A 342 25.11 4.69 -43.73
N ALA A 343 24.94 3.62 -42.95
CA ALA A 343 25.57 2.31 -43.15
C ALA A 343 27.12 2.33 -43.23
N LYS A 344 27.75 3.42 -42.78
CA LYS A 344 29.20 3.55 -42.61
C LYS A 344 29.53 3.85 -41.15
N ALA A 345 29.42 5.11 -40.77
CA ALA A 345 29.65 5.51 -39.38
C ALA A 345 28.46 5.11 -38.50
N PHE A 346 27.26 5.20 -39.05
CA PHE A 346 26.02 5.12 -38.30
C PHE A 346 25.10 4.03 -38.82
N ASP A 347 24.35 3.45 -37.89
CA ASP A 347 23.30 2.49 -38.17
C ASP A 347 22.24 3.09 -39.11
N PRO A 348 21.93 2.43 -40.24
CA PRO A 348 21.02 2.97 -41.23
C PRO A 348 19.61 3.22 -40.70
N GLU A 349 19.06 2.33 -39.88
CA GLU A 349 17.70 2.46 -39.36
C GLU A 349 17.60 3.61 -38.36
N LEU A 350 18.64 3.79 -37.54
CA LEU A 350 18.68 4.88 -36.56
C LEU A 350 18.91 6.25 -37.21
N VAL A 351 19.65 6.31 -38.31
CA VAL A 351 19.80 7.56 -39.09
C VAL A 351 18.45 7.99 -39.67
N ASP A 352 17.73 7.06 -40.30
CA ASP A 352 16.44 7.35 -40.91
C ASP A 352 15.44 7.82 -39.83
N LEU A 353 15.36 7.11 -38.70
CA LEU A 353 14.56 7.50 -37.55
C LEU A 353 14.93 8.88 -37.00
N PHE A 354 16.23 9.19 -36.90
CA PHE A 354 16.69 10.46 -36.37
C PHE A 354 16.29 11.62 -37.28
N ILE A 355 16.40 11.46 -38.59
CA ILE A 355 15.96 12.45 -39.58
C ILE A 355 14.45 12.69 -39.46
N ASP A 356 13.64 11.63 -39.29
CA ASP A 356 12.19 11.79 -39.09
C ASP A 356 11.87 12.60 -37.83
N ILE A 357 12.59 12.35 -36.72
CA ILE A 357 12.45 13.14 -35.47
C ILE A 357 12.81 14.60 -35.68
N LEU A 358 13.82 14.89 -36.52
CA LEU A 358 14.22 16.26 -36.83
C LEU A 358 13.15 16.97 -37.68
N THR A 359 12.62 16.32 -38.72
CA THR A 359 11.57 16.89 -39.59
C THR A 359 10.29 17.20 -38.81
N GLU A 360 9.82 16.27 -37.98
CA GLU A 360 8.64 16.48 -37.11
C GLU A 360 8.83 17.68 -36.16
N ARG A 361 10.07 17.97 -35.75
CA ARG A 361 10.36 19.11 -34.87
C ARG A 361 10.44 20.45 -35.59
N THR A 362 10.95 20.48 -36.81
CA THR A 362 10.99 21.70 -37.62
C THR A 362 9.58 22.20 -37.91
N GLU A 363 8.60 21.29 -38.05
CA GLU A 363 7.18 21.64 -38.18
C GLU A 363 6.53 22.19 -36.89
N ILE A 364 7.11 21.92 -35.71
CA ILE A 364 6.61 22.35 -34.38
C ILE A 364 7.26 23.67 -33.90
N GLN A 365 8.26 24.21 -34.60
CA GLN A 365 8.89 25.50 -34.24
C GLN A 365 7.98 26.69 -34.60
N ALA A 366 7.04 26.98 -33.70
CA ALA A 366 6.29 28.22 -33.62
C ALA A 366 7.22 29.44 -33.43
N GLU A 367 6.75 30.61 -33.90
CA GLU A 367 7.44 31.90 -33.92
C GLU A 367 8.23 32.21 -32.63
N GLU A 368 9.51 32.54 -32.77
CA GLU A 368 10.36 32.99 -31.66
C GLU A 368 10.27 34.51 -31.50
N LYS A 369 10.16 34.99 -30.25
CA LYS A 369 10.20 36.42 -29.93
C LYS A 369 11.42 36.75 -29.08
N ALA A 370 12.17 37.76 -29.49
CA ALA A 370 13.22 38.35 -28.66
C ALA A 370 12.57 39.27 -27.61
N VAL A 371 12.87 39.02 -26.33
CA VAL A 371 12.31 39.74 -25.17
C VAL A 371 13.47 40.26 -24.32
N SER A 372 13.37 41.51 -23.84
CA SER A 372 14.35 42.07 -22.90
C SER A 372 14.31 41.30 -21.58
N ILE A 373 15.43 41.22 -20.86
CA ILE A 373 15.48 40.56 -19.54
C ILE A 373 14.47 41.18 -18.55
N SER A 374 14.23 42.50 -18.66
CA SER A 374 13.24 43.24 -17.87
C SER A 374 11.79 42.86 -18.16
N ASP A 375 11.53 42.27 -19.32
CA ASP A 375 10.19 42.04 -19.85
C ASP A 375 9.83 40.53 -19.81
N LEU A 376 10.66 39.72 -19.15
CA LEU A 376 10.42 38.31 -18.94
C LEU A 376 9.28 38.10 -17.93
N GLN A 377 8.35 37.22 -18.26
CA GLN A 377 7.22 36.88 -17.42
C GLN A 377 7.25 35.41 -16.99
N ILE A 378 6.66 35.13 -15.83
CA ILE A 378 6.47 33.76 -15.35
C ILE A 378 5.63 33.00 -16.38
N GLY A 379 6.05 31.78 -16.70
CA GLY A 379 5.40 30.91 -17.68
C GLY A 379 5.96 31.03 -19.10
N MET A 380 6.76 32.06 -19.41
CA MET A 380 7.48 32.11 -20.70
C MET A 380 8.46 30.94 -20.81
N VAL A 381 8.58 30.36 -22.01
CA VAL A 381 9.50 29.26 -22.27
C VAL A 381 10.66 29.76 -23.11
N LEU A 382 11.88 29.59 -22.62
CA LEU A 382 13.08 29.95 -23.37
C LEU A 382 13.13 29.18 -24.70
N ALA A 383 13.20 29.89 -25.82
CA ALA A 383 13.37 29.30 -27.14
C ALA A 383 14.84 28.92 -27.39
N ARG A 384 15.78 29.70 -26.83
CA ARG A 384 17.23 29.49 -26.97
C ARG A 384 17.93 29.48 -25.62
N ASP A 385 19.12 28.86 -25.60
CA ASP A 385 20.02 28.91 -24.45
C ASP A 385 20.42 30.36 -24.14
N VAL A 386 20.36 30.75 -22.86
CA VAL A 386 20.88 32.04 -22.40
C VAL A 386 22.32 31.85 -21.96
N VAL A 387 23.24 32.57 -22.60
CA VAL A 387 24.69 32.46 -22.36
C VAL A 387 25.31 33.81 -21.99
N SER A 388 26.39 33.81 -21.21
CA SER A 388 27.22 35.01 -20.99
C SER A 388 28.03 35.39 -22.23
N LYS A 389 28.66 36.58 -22.26
CA LYS A 389 29.62 37.00 -23.31
C LYS A 389 30.84 36.09 -23.36
N ASP A 390 31.21 35.48 -22.23
CA ASP A 390 32.26 34.45 -22.14
C ASP A 390 31.73 33.04 -22.43
N ASN A 391 30.53 32.94 -23.00
CA ASN A 391 29.86 31.72 -23.47
C ASN A 391 29.55 30.68 -22.38
N TRP A 392 29.29 31.11 -21.14
CA TRP A 392 28.80 30.22 -20.08
C TRP A 392 27.27 30.06 -20.19
N LEU A 393 26.78 28.83 -20.14
CA LEU A 393 25.34 28.55 -20.11
C LEU A 393 24.74 28.97 -18.77
N LEU A 394 23.82 29.95 -18.81
CA LEU A 394 23.11 30.47 -17.64
C LEU A 394 21.78 29.74 -17.45
N LEU A 395 21.00 29.61 -18.53
CA LEU A 395 19.75 28.85 -18.58
C LEU A 395 19.60 28.17 -19.94
N SER A 396 19.01 26.97 -19.96
CA SER A 396 18.81 26.20 -21.19
C SER A 396 17.49 26.52 -21.90
N ALA A 397 17.47 26.39 -23.23
CA ALA A 397 16.27 26.36 -24.03
C ALA A 397 15.27 25.31 -23.51
N GLY A 398 13.98 25.62 -23.59
CA GLY A 398 12.87 24.84 -23.03
C GLY A 398 12.61 25.07 -21.54
N THR A 399 13.40 25.92 -20.86
CA THR A 399 13.13 26.28 -19.46
C THR A 399 11.88 27.14 -19.38
N VAL A 400 10.88 26.69 -18.61
CA VAL A 400 9.74 27.50 -18.21
C VAL A 400 10.19 28.46 -17.11
N LEU A 401 10.14 29.77 -17.39
CA LEU A 401 10.58 30.80 -16.47
C LEU A 401 9.65 30.87 -15.27
N ASN A 402 10.26 30.86 -14.08
CA ASN A 402 9.60 31.13 -12.81
C ASN A 402 10.31 32.32 -12.15
N GLN A 403 9.77 32.80 -11.02
CA GLN A 403 10.30 33.96 -10.32
C GLN A 403 11.81 33.83 -10.02
N VAL A 404 12.26 32.66 -9.56
CA VAL A 404 13.67 32.40 -9.23
C VAL A 404 14.57 32.52 -10.46
N TYR A 405 14.15 32.00 -11.61
CA TYR A 405 14.94 32.09 -12.84
C TYR A 405 15.02 33.52 -13.38
N ILE A 406 13.94 34.30 -13.29
CA ILE A 406 13.90 35.69 -13.73
C ILE A 406 14.85 36.53 -12.86
N GLU A 407 14.74 36.44 -11.54
CA GLU A 407 15.63 37.14 -10.61
C GLU A 407 17.11 36.78 -10.83
N ARG A 408 17.39 35.51 -11.17
CA ARG A 408 18.75 35.04 -11.46
C ARG A 408 19.31 35.66 -12.74
N LEU A 409 18.51 35.72 -13.80
CA LEU A 409 18.89 36.39 -15.05
C LEU A 409 19.11 37.88 -14.84
N GLU A 410 18.25 38.55 -14.09
CA GLU A 410 18.41 39.97 -13.73
C GLU A 410 19.70 40.22 -12.95
N ASN A 411 19.99 39.39 -11.95
CA ASN A 411 21.20 39.51 -11.15
C ASN A 411 22.45 39.23 -11.98
N TRP A 412 22.44 38.19 -12.82
CA TRP A 412 23.56 37.94 -13.71
C TRP A 412 23.73 39.06 -14.74
N SER A 413 22.66 39.68 -15.25
CA SER A 413 22.76 40.79 -16.22
C SER A 413 23.54 42.00 -15.69
N LYS A 414 23.59 42.14 -14.35
CA LYS A 414 24.33 43.21 -13.64
C LYS A 414 25.80 42.86 -13.38
N ILE A 415 26.13 41.57 -13.29
CA ILE A 415 27.44 41.07 -12.81
C ILE A 415 28.27 40.46 -13.94
N VAL A 416 27.60 39.83 -14.90
CA VAL A 416 28.21 39.08 -16.00
C VAL A 416 27.80 39.76 -17.31
N PRO A 417 28.76 40.18 -18.16
CA PRO A 417 28.42 40.71 -19.47
C PRO A 417 27.65 39.63 -20.25
N MET A 418 26.42 39.90 -20.72
CA MET A 418 25.59 38.94 -21.47
C MET A 418 24.77 39.62 -22.58
N GLN A 419 24.00 38.84 -23.34
CA GLN A 419 23.08 39.36 -24.35
C GLN A 419 21.93 40.14 -23.67
N LYS A 420 21.54 41.30 -24.26
CA LYS A 420 20.47 42.15 -23.70
C LYS A 420 19.06 41.59 -23.87
N HIS A 421 18.90 40.65 -24.80
CA HIS A 421 17.63 40.01 -25.13
C HIS A 421 17.77 38.50 -25.00
N VAL A 422 16.66 37.88 -24.63
CA VAL A 422 16.48 36.44 -24.51
C VAL A 422 15.37 36.03 -25.47
N PHE A 423 15.52 34.88 -26.13
CA PHE A 423 14.50 34.38 -27.06
C PHE A 423 13.54 33.46 -26.31
N VAL A 424 12.24 33.70 -26.46
CA VAL A 424 11.15 32.88 -25.89
C VAL A 424 10.19 32.43 -26.99
N TYR A 425 9.53 31.29 -26.81
CA TYR A 425 8.47 30.85 -27.71
C TYR A 425 7.25 31.76 -27.60
N GLN A 426 6.67 32.15 -28.74
CA GLN A 426 5.41 32.88 -28.78
C GLN A 426 4.27 31.91 -28.45
N VAL A 427 3.66 32.08 -27.27
CA VAL A 427 2.43 31.40 -26.91
C VAL A 427 1.30 32.21 -27.54
N ASN A 428 0.60 31.65 -28.53
CA ASN A 428 -0.68 32.20 -28.99
C ASN A 428 -1.77 32.01 -27.93
#